data_AF-A0A525C0R4-F1
#
_entry.id   AF-A0A525C0R4-F1
#
_cell.length_a   1.000
_cell.length_b   1.000
_cell.length_c   1.000
_cell.angle_alpha   90.00
_cell.angle_beta   90.00
_cell.angle_gamma   90.00
#
_symmetry.space_group_name_H-M   'P 1'
#
loop_
_entity.id
_entity.type
_entity.pdbx_description
1 polymer ?
#
loop_
_entity_poly.entity_id
_entity_poly.type
_entity_poly.pdbx_seq_one_letter_code
_entity_poly.pdbx_strand_id
1 'polypeptide(L)'
;MQLQNFRDLTIDWDMSPEMAVTLYLEWGNNNWHGEFQPVRSKEDFTNYFLVDTWGEEPVVRLVRRNSEAAEDLAVVELPDEMLELISNEYGKLRGVFEPPEEIKEWLRRQLQ
;
A
#
# COMPACT_ATOMS: atom_id res chain seq x y z
N MET A 1 -14.76 0.31 13.17
CA MET A 1 -13.30 0.27 12.93
C MET A 1 -12.95 1.30 11.88
N GLN A 2 -11.77 1.92 11.95
CA GLN A 2 -11.37 3.07 11.11
C GLN A 2 -11.39 2.75 9.60
N LEU A 3 -11.16 1.50 9.21
CA LEU A 3 -11.16 1.03 7.81
C LEU A 3 -12.53 1.05 7.12
N GLN A 4 -13.63 0.85 7.85
CA GLN A 4 -14.97 0.80 7.24
C GLN A 4 -15.40 2.13 6.59
N ASN A 5 -14.80 3.25 7.02
CA ASN A 5 -15.00 4.56 6.40
C ASN A 5 -14.42 4.66 4.98
N PHE A 6 -13.60 3.68 4.57
CA PHE A 6 -12.90 3.64 3.29
C PHE A 6 -13.38 2.51 2.37
N ARG A 7 -14.45 1.80 2.73
CA ARG A 7 -15.01 0.68 1.95
C ARG A 7 -15.43 1.06 0.52
N ASP A 8 -15.79 2.32 0.32
CA ASP A 8 -16.21 2.86 -0.98
C ASP A 8 -15.03 3.30 -1.85
N LEU A 9 -13.78 3.21 -1.35
CA LEU A 9 -12.59 3.50 -2.14
C LEU A 9 -12.25 2.36 -3.09
N THR A 10 -11.90 2.71 -4.33
CA THR A 10 -11.18 1.78 -5.22
C THR A 10 -9.76 1.61 -4.69
N ILE A 11 -9.47 0.41 -4.20
CA ILE A 11 -8.14 0.02 -3.69
C ILE A 11 -7.49 -0.90 -4.71
N ASP A 12 -6.28 -0.54 -5.11
CA ASP A 12 -5.41 -1.39 -5.89
C ASP A 12 -4.64 -2.33 -4.96
N TRP A 13 -4.92 -3.63 -5.09
CA TRP A 13 -4.36 -4.66 -4.22
C TRP A 13 -3.03 -5.22 -4.74
N ASP A 14 -2.67 -4.90 -5.98
CA ASP A 14 -1.43 -5.36 -6.62
C ASP A 14 -0.37 -4.25 -6.62
N MET A 15 -0.78 -2.99 -6.43
CA MET A 15 0.14 -1.86 -6.30
C MET A 15 1.11 -2.02 -5.11
N SER A 16 2.41 -2.10 -5.42
CA SER A 16 3.50 -2.08 -4.46
C SER A 16 4.08 -0.65 -4.30
N PRO A 17 4.77 -0.35 -3.18
CA PRO A 17 5.43 0.95 -2.99
C PRO A 17 6.42 1.30 -4.12
N GLU A 18 7.14 0.30 -4.64
CA GLU A 18 8.09 0.48 -5.75
C GLU A 18 7.36 0.84 -7.05
N MET A 19 6.29 0.11 -7.38
CA MET A 19 5.46 0.42 -8.54
C MET A 19 4.82 1.80 -8.44
N ALA A 20 4.39 2.21 -7.24
CA ALA A 20 3.85 3.55 -7.00
C ALA A 20 4.90 4.66 -7.21
N VAL A 21 6.16 4.42 -6.82
CA VAL A 21 7.27 5.35 -7.11
C VAL A 21 7.51 5.44 -8.61
N THR A 22 7.59 4.30 -9.31
CA THR A 22 7.78 4.29 -10.76
C THR A 22 6.65 4.99 -11.49
N LEU A 23 5.40 4.73 -11.12
CA LEU A 23 4.24 5.29 -11.79
C LEU A 23 4.12 6.82 -11.58
N TYR A 24 4.38 7.31 -10.37
CA TYR A 24 4.09 8.70 -10.01
C TYR A 24 5.30 9.64 -9.95
N LEU A 25 6.51 9.12 -9.78
CA LEU A 25 7.72 9.93 -9.58
C LEU A 25 8.76 9.79 -10.67
N GLU A 26 8.81 8.65 -11.38
CA GLU A 26 9.80 8.46 -12.45
C GLU A 26 9.31 9.05 -13.77
N TRP A 27 9.77 10.26 -14.08
CA TRP A 27 9.50 10.91 -15.37
C TRP A 27 10.17 10.15 -16.52
N GLY A 28 9.35 9.64 -17.45
CA GLY A 28 9.82 9.01 -18.71
C GLY A 28 9.81 7.48 -18.71
N ASN A 29 9.47 6.83 -17.60
CA ASN A 29 9.39 5.36 -17.50
C ASN A 29 7.97 4.84 -17.73
N ASN A 30 7.24 5.44 -18.69
CA ASN A 30 5.98 4.87 -19.17
C ASN A 30 6.31 3.52 -19.80
N ASN A 31 6.10 2.44 -19.05
CA ASN A 31 6.18 1.09 -19.57
C ASN A 31 5.27 1.01 -20.80
N TRP A 32 5.86 0.97 -22.00
CA TRP A 32 5.16 0.72 -23.27
C TRP A 32 4.43 -0.64 -23.26
N HIS A 33 4.76 -1.50 -22.29
CA HIS A 33 4.16 -2.79 -21.95
C HIS A 33 3.44 -2.81 -20.59
N GLY A 34 3.21 -1.66 -19.96
CA GLY A 34 2.95 -1.54 -18.53
C GLY A 34 1.57 -1.97 -18.08
N GLU A 35 1.53 -2.75 -17.01
CA GLU A 35 0.32 -3.14 -16.28
C GLU A 35 -0.54 -1.92 -15.86
N PHE A 36 0.08 -0.74 -15.74
CA PHE A 36 -0.60 0.52 -15.42
C PHE A 36 -0.62 1.50 -16.60
N GLN A 37 -1.76 2.16 -16.80
CA GLN A 37 -1.89 3.26 -17.76
C GLN A 37 -1.02 4.45 -17.33
N PRO A 38 -0.46 5.22 -18.29
CA PRO A 38 0.23 6.47 -17.98
C PRO A 38 -0.60 7.43 -17.14
N VAL A 39 0.01 8.04 -16.12
CA VAL A 39 -0.55 9.15 -15.36
C VAL A 39 -0.71 10.36 -16.30
N ARG A 40 -1.92 10.91 -16.42
CA ARG A 40 -2.23 12.00 -17.36
C ARG A 40 -2.38 13.34 -16.66
N SER A 41 -2.73 13.32 -15.38
CA SER A 41 -2.99 14.48 -14.55
C SER A 41 -2.61 14.24 -13.09
N LYS A 42 -2.52 15.31 -12.31
CA LYS A 42 -2.34 15.26 -10.84
C LYS A 42 -3.56 14.68 -10.11
N GLU A 43 -4.70 14.64 -10.80
CA GLU A 43 -5.95 14.05 -10.33
C GLU A 43 -5.97 12.52 -10.45
N ASP A 44 -5.04 11.92 -11.20
CA ASP A 44 -4.86 10.48 -11.20
C ASP A 44 -4.19 10.05 -9.89
N PHE A 45 -4.87 9.20 -9.12
CA PHE A 45 -4.36 8.66 -7.87
C PHE A 45 -4.62 7.16 -7.75
N THR A 46 -3.79 6.50 -6.97
CA THR A 46 -4.00 5.10 -6.56
C THR A 46 -4.11 5.04 -5.05
N ASN A 47 -5.10 4.31 -4.54
CA ASN A 47 -5.15 3.92 -3.13
C ASN A 47 -4.63 2.49 -3.02
N TYR A 48 -3.67 2.24 -2.14
CA TYR A 48 -3.09 0.91 -1.94
C TYR A 48 -2.61 0.75 -0.50
N PHE A 49 -2.37 -0.50 -0.11
CA PHE A 49 -1.84 -0.82 1.21
C PHE A 49 -0.33 -1.03 1.17
N LEU A 50 0.36 -0.60 2.22
CA LEU A 50 1.76 -0.94 2.45
C LEU A 50 1.99 -1.35 3.91
N VAL A 51 3.01 -2.16 4.13
CA VAL A 51 3.54 -2.48 5.46
C VAL A 51 4.66 -1.49 5.78
N ASP A 52 4.57 -0.84 6.93
CA ASP A 52 5.54 0.12 7.46
C ASP A 52 6.25 -0.49 8.68
N THR A 53 7.55 -0.77 8.57
CA THR A 53 8.34 -1.42 9.63
C THR A 53 9.34 -0.46 10.30
N TRP A 54 9.17 0.85 10.10
CA TRP A 54 10.03 1.86 10.73
C TRP A 54 9.77 2.05 12.23
N GLY A 55 8.55 1.76 12.68
CA GLY A 55 8.11 1.85 14.08
C GLY A 55 8.69 0.76 15.00
N GLU A 56 8.19 0.74 16.23
CA GLU A 56 8.50 -0.34 17.19
C GLU A 56 7.86 -1.67 16.75
N GLU A 57 6.61 -1.60 16.30
CA GLU A 57 5.87 -2.71 15.71
C GLU A 57 5.46 -2.34 14.27
N PRO A 58 5.46 -3.32 13.34
CA PRO A 58 5.04 -3.06 11.97
C PRO A 58 3.53 -2.81 11.90
N VAL A 59 3.16 -1.82 11.08
CA VAL A 59 1.76 -1.43 10.86
C VAL A 59 1.42 -1.48 9.37
N VAL A 60 0.13 -1.60 9.04
CA VAL A 60 -0.34 -1.43 7.66
C VAL A 60 -0.90 -0.03 7.48
N ARG A 61 -0.49 0.65 6.41
CA ARG A 61 -0.99 1.96 6.03
C ARG A 61 -1.83 1.85 4.76
N LEU A 62 -3.01 2.46 4.77
CA LEU A 62 -3.75 2.75 3.54
C LEU A 62 -3.27 4.10 3.01
N VAL A 63 -2.65 4.09 1.83
CA VAL A 63 -2.03 5.28 1.24
C VAL A 63 -2.76 5.68 -0.01
N ARG A 64 -3.01 6.97 -0.19
CA ARG A 64 -3.36 7.58 -1.47
C ARG A 64 -2.12 8.23 -2.08
N ARG A 65 -1.77 7.83 -3.29
CA ARG A 65 -0.61 8.37 -4.01
C ARG A 65 -1.04 9.02 -5.30
N ASN A 66 -0.53 10.23 -5.54
CA ASN A 66 -0.48 10.85 -6.86
C ASN A 66 0.94 11.39 -7.12
N SER A 67 1.11 12.15 -8.20
CA SER A 67 2.41 12.74 -8.58
C SER A 67 2.91 13.85 -7.65
N GLU A 68 2.11 14.31 -6.68
CA GLU A 68 2.47 15.38 -5.75
C GLU A 68 2.68 14.89 -4.32
N ALA A 69 1.85 13.96 -3.85
CA ALA A 69 1.78 13.57 -2.45
C ALA A 69 1.53 12.07 -2.26
N ALA A 70 1.96 11.56 -1.11
CA ALA A 70 1.56 10.28 -0.54
C ALA A 70 0.85 10.60 0.77
N GLU A 71 -0.46 10.38 0.84
CA GLU A 71 -1.28 10.66 2.01
C GLU A 71 -1.66 9.36 2.71
N ASP A 72 -1.32 9.25 4.00
CA ASP A 72 -1.78 8.17 4.86
C ASP A 72 -3.25 8.39 5.24
N LEU A 73 -4.15 7.65 4.61
CA LEU A 73 -5.60 7.71 4.88
C LEU A 73 -5.96 7.00 6.18
N ALA A 74 -5.28 5.88 6.47
CA ALA A 74 -5.48 5.11 7.69
C ALA A 74 -4.21 4.36 8.09
N VAL A 75 -4.05 4.17 9.40
CA VAL A 75 -3.05 3.27 9.99
C VAL A 75 -3.80 2.14 10.68
N VAL A 76 -3.34 0.92 10.46
CA VAL A 76 -3.98 -0.31 10.89
C VAL A 76 -2.96 -1.09 11.70
N GLU A 77 -3.26 -1.22 12.99
CA GLU A 77 -2.53 -2.10 13.89
C GLU A 77 -2.88 -3.55 13.54
N LEU A 78 -1.87 -4.40 13.46
CA LEU A 78 -2.01 -5.79 13.08
C LEU A 78 -2.17 -6.67 14.33
N PRO A 79 -2.99 -7.73 14.25
CA PRO A 79 -3.00 -8.75 15.30
C PRO A 79 -1.65 -9.50 15.31
N ASP A 80 -1.29 -10.08 16.47
CA ASP A 80 -0.01 -10.78 16.68
C ASP A 80 0.30 -11.81 15.57
N GLU A 81 -0.72 -12.57 15.12
CA GLU A 81 -0.55 -13.57 14.06
C GLU A 81 0.01 -12.98 12.75
N MET A 82 -0.39 -11.74 12.41
CA MET A 82 0.05 -11.05 11.20
C MET A 82 1.43 -10.39 11.40
N LEU A 83 1.74 -9.96 12.62
CA LEU A 83 3.08 -9.46 12.98
C LEU A 83 4.14 -10.57 12.84
N GLU A 84 3.78 -11.80 13.21
CA GLU A 84 4.64 -12.97 13.00
C GLU A 84 4.87 -13.24 11.50
N LEU A 85 3.86 -13.10 10.65
CA LEU A 85 4.01 -13.25 9.20
C LEU A 85 4.99 -12.22 8.61
N ILE A 86 4.86 -10.95 8.98
CA ILE A 86 5.78 -9.88 8.56
C ILE A 86 7.20 -10.18 9.03
N SER A 87 7.35 -10.62 10.28
CA SER A 87 8.66 -10.95 10.85
C SER A 87 9.30 -12.15 10.13
N ASN A 88 8.52 -13.12 9.66
CA ASN A 88 9.03 -14.24 8.89
C ASN A 88 9.43 -13.84 7.46
N GLU A 89 8.65 -12.98 6.80
CA GLU A 89 8.88 -12.56 5.42
C GLU A 89 10.02 -11.52 5.31
N TYR A 90 9.98 -10.46 6.12
CA TYR A 90 10.92 -9.33 6.04
C TYR A 90 12.00 -9.33 7.13
N GLY A 91 11.90 -10.22 8.12
CA GLY A 91 12.88 -10.30 9.20
C GLY A 91 12.95 -9.02 10.02
N LYS A 92 14.16 -8.46 10.13
CA LYS A 92 14.43 -7.18 10.84
C LYS A 92 14.60 -5.99 9.89
N LEU A 93 14.22 -6.15 8.62
CA LEU A 93 14.37 -5.09 7.64
C LEU A 93 13.43 -3.93 7.97
N ARG A 94 14.00 -2.73 8.00
CA ARG A 94 13.26 -1.48 8.15
C ARG A 94 12.99 -0.91 6.77
N GLY A 95 11.72 -0.68 6.46
CA GLY A 95 11.32 -0.19 5.15
C GLY A 95 9.80 -0.13 5.00
N VAL A 96 9.39 0.16 3.77
CA VAL A 96 8.02 0.03 3.32
C VAL A 96 7.94 -1.12 2.33
N PHE A 97 7.00 -2.03 2.55
CA PHE A 97 6.87 -3.25 1.75
C PHE A 97 5.44 -3.41 1.25
N GLU A 98 5.28 -4.22 0.20
CA GLU A 98 3.97 -4.72 -0.16
C GLU A 98 3.44 -5.62 0.98
N PRO A 99 2.13 -5.60 1.32
CA PRO A 99 1.58 -6.54 2.28
C PRO A 99 1.58 -7.98 1.73
N PRO A 100 1.98 -9.00 2.51
CA PRO A 100 1.79 -10.40 2.16
C PRO A 100 0.32 -10.73 1.84
N GLU A 101 0.06 -11.72 0.99
CA GLU A 101 -1.31 -12.06 0.54
C GLU A 101 -2.25 -12.37 1.71
N GLU A 102 -1.76 -13.04 2.76
CA GLU A 102 -2.54 -13.33 3.98
C GLU A 102 -3.02 -12.04 4.68
N ILE A 103 -2.18 -11.01 4.71
CA ILE A 103 -2.54 -9.70 5.25
C ILE A 103 -3.53 -9.00 4.31
N LYS A 104 -3.34 -9.09 2.98
CA LYS A 104 -4.29 -8.55 1.99
C LYS A 104 -5.68 -9.18 2.17
N GLU A 105 -5.77 -10.50 2.32
CA GLU A 105 -7.03 -11.21 2.59
C GLU A 105 -7.69 -10.75 3.90
N TRP A 106 -6.90 -10.58 4.96
CA TRP A 106 -7.41 -10.07 6.23
C TRP A 106 -7.96 -8.65 6.10
N LEU A 107 -7.24 -7.74 5.41
CA LEU A 107 -7.68 -6.37 5.16
C LEU A 107 -8.97 -6.32 4.33
N ARG A 108 -9.12 -7.19 3.32
CA ARG A 108 -10.35 -7.32 2.53
C ARG A 108 -11.56 -7.64 3.42
N ARG A 109 -11.38 -8.44 4.48
CA ARG A 109 -12.45 -8.75 5.44
C ARG A 109 -12.77 -7.56 6.35
N GLN A 110 -11.79 -6.72 6.69
CA GLN A 110 -12.00 -5.52 7.51
C GLN A 110 -12.73 -4.39 6.74
N LEU A 111 -12.68 -4.42 5.41
CA LEU A 111 -13.34 -3.45 4.52
C LEU A 111 -14.79 -3.80 4.18
N GLN A 112 -15.25 -5.01 4.50
CA GLN A 112 -16.65 -5.43 4.37
C GLN A 112 -17.52 -4.85 5.50
#